data_AF-A0A376ZG63-F1
#
_entry.id   AF-A0A376ZG63-F1
#
_cell.length_a   1.000
_cell.length_b   1.000
_cell.length_c   1.000
_cell.angle_alpha   90.00
_cell.angle_beta   90.00
_cell.angle_gamma   90.00
#
_symmetry.space_group_name_H-M   'P 1'
#
loop_
_entity.id
_entity.type
_entity.pdbx_description
1 polymer ?
#
loop_
_entity_poly.entity_id
_entity_poly.type
_entity_poly.pdbx_seq_one_letter_code
_entity_poly.pdbx_strand_id
1 'polypeptide(L)' 'MKKLAIAGALMLLAGCAEVENYNNVVKTPAPDWLAGYWQTKGPQRALVSPEAIGSLIVTKEGDTLDCRQWQRVIAVPGN' A
#
# COMPACT_ATOMS: atom_id res chain seq x y z
N MET A 1 -5.09 16.17 -34.91
CA MET A 1 -5.49 14.87 -34.30
C MET A 1 -4.32 14.07 -33.74
N LYS A 2 -3.22 13.81 -34.50
CA LYS A 2 -2.05 13.05 -33.98
C LYS A 2 -1.35 13.67 -32.75
N LYS A 3 -1.26 15.00 -32.68
CA LYS A 3 -0.60 15.71 -31.55
C LYS A 3 -1.38 15.62 -30.23
N LEU A 4 -2.71 15.50 -30.29
CA LEU A 4 -3.57 15.38 -29.11
C LEU A 4 -3.46 13.98 -28.48
N ALA A 5 -3.29 12.94 -29.30
CA ALA A 5 -3.09 11.56 -28.83
C ALA A 5 -1.77 11.41 -28.03
N ILE A 6 -0.71 12.11 -28.44
CA ILE A 6 0.60 12.06 -27.78
C ILE A 6 0.56 12.78 -26.41
N ALA A 7 -0.17 13.89 -26.31
CA ALA A 7 -0.35 14.61 -25.04
C ALA A 7 -1.15 13.78 -24.01
N GLY A 8 -2.20 13.07 -24.45
CA GLY A 8 -2.95 12.16 -23.58
C GLY A 8 -2.14 10.96 -23.08
N ALA A 9 -1.27 10.41 -23.92
CA ALA A 9 -0.38 9.31 -23.54
C ALA A 9 0.68 9.72 -22.50
N LEU A 10 1.14 10.98 -22.53
CA LEU A 10 2.10 11.51 -21.56
C LEU A 10 1.50 11.72 -20.16
N MET A 11 0.21 12.09 -20.07
CA MET A 11 -0.46 12.22 -18.76
C MET A 11 -0.71 10.88 -18.07
N LEU A 12 -0.85 9.79 -18.83
CA LEU A 12 -0.96 8.43 -18.29
C LEU A 12 0.36 7.91 -17.70
N LEU A 13 1.50 8.52 -18.07
CA LEU A 13 2.84 8.16 -17.57
C LEU A 13 3.25 8.96 -16.32
N ALA A 14 2.42 9.89 -15.84
CA ALA A 14 2.64 10.62 -14.59
C ALA A 14 2.28 9.74 -13.38
N GLY A 15 2.95 8.59 -13.24
CA GLY A 15 2.64 7.57 -12.24
C GLY A 15 2.94 7.96 -10.79
N CYS A 16 3.55 9.12 -10.53
CA CYS A 16 3.82 9.60 -9.18
C CYS A 16 3.73 11.13 -9.17
N ALA A 17 2.51 11.67 -9.03
CA ALA A 17 2.36 13.06 -8.63
C ALA A 17 2.78 13.18 -7.17
N GLU A 18 3.55 14.23 -6.84
CA GLU A 18 3.87 14.53 -5.44
C GLU A 18 2.58 14.81 -4.67
N VAL A 19 2.43 14.17 -3.50
CA VAL A 19 1.25 14.34 -2.63
C VAL A 19 1.71 14.89 -1.29
N GLU A 20 1.34 16.14 -1.00
CA GLU A 20 1.70 16.83 0.24
C GLU A 20 0.76 16.47 1.42
N ASN A 21 -0.46 16.02 1.13
CA ASN A 21 -1.47 15.67 2.13
C ASN A 21 -2.06 14.30 1.83
N TYR A 22 -1.90 13.37 2.77
CA TYR A 22 -2.37 11.99 2.66
C TYR A 22 -3.88 11.87 2.35
N ASN A 23 -4.69 12.80 2.86
CA ASN A 23 -6.13 12.80 2.61
C ASN A 23 -6.50 13.07 1.14
N ASN A 24 -5.55 13.58 0.35
CA ASN A 24 -5.72 13.81 -1.09
C ASN A 24 -5.24 12.64 -1.95
N VAL A 25 -4.68 11.58 -1.34
CA VAL A 25 -4.26 10.38 -2.06
C VAL A 25 -5.49 9.72 -2.68
N VAL A 26 -5.42 9.48 -4.00
CA VAL A 26 -6.46 8.70 -4.69
C VAL A 26 -6.28 7.23 -4.35
N LYS A 27 -7.17 6.71 -3.51
CA LYS A 27 -7.23 5.28 -3.20
C LYS A 27 -7.45 4.47 -4.47
N THR A 28 -6.65 3.43 -4.66
CA THR A 28 -6.71 2.56 -5.84
C THR A 28 -7.21 1.18 -5.44
N PRO A 29 -8.26 0.64 -6.08
CA PRO A 29 -8.75 -0.71 -5.81
C PRO A 29 -7.62 -1.75 -5.91
N ALA A 30 -7.64 -2.72 -5.00
CA ALA A 30 -6.62 -3.77 -4.99
C ALA A 30 -6.78 -4.66 -6.24
N PRO A 31 -5.68 -5.05 -6.91
CA PRO A 31 -5.70 -6.12 -7.88
C PRO A 31 -6.27 -7.41 -7.28
N ASP A 32 -6.89 -8.25 -8.10
CA ASP A 32 -7.61 -9.47 -7.66
C ASP A 32 -6.79 -10.41 -6.77
N TRP A 33 -5.47 -10.39 -6.90
CA TRP A 33 -4.56 -11.26 -6.15
C TRP A 33 -4.06 -10.67 -4.82
N LEU A 34 -4.27 -9.37 -4.57
CA LEU A 34 -3.67 -8.66 -3.44
C LEU A 34 -4.63 -8.50 -2.25
N ALA A 35 -5.94 -8.40 -2.50
CA ALA A 35 -6.93 -8.28 -1.43
C ALA A 35 -6.87 -9.50 -0.50
N GLY A 36 -6.72 -9.27 0.81
CA GLY A 36 -6.63 -10.35 1.79
C GLY A 36 -5.81 -10.00 3.03
N TYR A 37 -5.45 -11.06 3.75
CA TYR A 37 -4.67 -11.01 4.99
C TYR A 37 -3.28 -11.59 4.73
N TRP A 38 -2.27 -10.77 4.93
CA TRP A 38 -0.87 -11.13 4.76
C TRP A 38 -0.19 -11.12 6.12
N GLN A 39 0.65 -12.10 6.39
CA GLN A 39 1.42 -12.17 7.62
C GLN A 39 2.80 -12.77 7.36
N THR A 40 3.81 -12.22 8.02
CA THR A 40 5.17 -12.73 8.00
C THR A 40 5.20 -14.18 8.49
N LYS A 41 5.98 -15.02 7.81
CA LYS A 41 6.23 -16.40 8.24
C LYS A 41 7.68 -16.51 8.73
N GLY A 42 7.82 -16.83 10.01
CA GLY A 42 9.12 -16.94 10.68
C GLY A 42 9.81 -15.59 10.94
N PRO A 43 11.01 -15.62 11.54
CA PRO A 43 11.73 -14.43 11.96
C PRO A 43 12.02 -13.46 10.82
N GLN A 44 11.81 -12.17 11.08
CA GLN A 44 12.09 -11.10 10.11
C GLN A 44 13.22 -10.21 10.63
N ARG A 45 14.31 -10.12 9.86
CA ARG A 45 15.48 -9.31 10.23
C ARG A 45 15.17 -7.82 10.42
N ALA A 46 14.14 -7.31 9.75
CA ALA A 46 13.73 -5.90 9.84
C ALA A 46 12.80 -5.60 11.03
N LEU A 47 12.33 -6.63 11.75
CA LEU A 47 11.55 -6.46 12.97
C LEU A 47 12.48 -6.51 14.19
N VAL A 48 12.01 -5.93 15.29
CA VAL A 48 12.80 -5.72 16.51
C VAL A 48 13.19 -7.02 17.24
N SER A 49 12.49 -8.12 17.00
CA SER A 49 12.74 -9.44 17.59
C SER A 49 12.46 -10.56 16.57
N PRO A 50 13.13 -11.73 16.66
CA PRO A 50 12.77 -12.93 15.91
C PRO A 50 11.33 -13.42 16.14
N GLU A 51 10.72 -13.08 17.28
CA GLU A 51 9.31 -13.44 17.57
C GLU A 51 8.31 -12.37 17.11
N ALA A 52 8.79 -11.23 16.62
CA ALA A 52 7.90 -10.16 16.15
C ALA A 52 7.17 -10.59 14.86
N ILE A 53 5.91 -10.17 14.75
CA ILE A 53 5.04 -10.50 13.63
C ILE A 53 4.64 -9.21 12.92
N GLY A 54 4.72 -9.20 11.59
CA GLY A 54 4.14 -8.17 10.74
C GLY A 54 2.93 -8.74 9.99
N SER A 55 1.85 -7.99 9.95
CA SER A 55 0.61 -8.32 9.25
C SER A 55 0.15 -7.13 8.41
N LEU A 56 -0.40 -7.40 7.23
CA LEU A 56 -0.99 -6.41 6.35
C LEU A 56 -2.38 -6.89 5.92
N ILE A 57 -3.39 -6.07 6.16
CA ILE A 57 -4.73 -6.26 5.61
C ILE A 57 -4.85 -5.37 4.38
N VAL A 58 -5.42 -5.89 3.30
CA VAL A 58 -5.77 -5.13 2.09
C VAL A 58 -7.21 -5.43 1.72
N THR A 59 -8.07 -4.41 1.66
CA THR A 59 -9.46 -4.54 1.19
C THR A 59 -9.52 -4.52 -0.34
N LYS A 60 -10.65 -4.91 -0.92
CA LYS A 60 -10.84 -4.82 -2.38
C LYS A 60 -10.82 -3.37 -2.86
N GLU A 61 -11.28 -2.47 -2.01
CA GLU A 61 -11.38 -1.05 -2.26
C GLU A 61 -10.02 -0.33 -2.16
N GLY A 62 -8.97 -1.00 -1.66
CA GLY A 62 -7.62 -0.47 -1.54
C GLY A 62 -7.22 0.00 -0.14
N ASP A 63 -8.13 -0.07 0.84
CA ASP A 63 -7.78 0.30 2.23
C ASP A 63 -6.80 -0.72 2.80
N THR A 64 -5.84 -0.24 3.59
CA THR A 64 -4.82 -1.08 4.21
C THR A 64 -4.73 -0.91 5.72
N LEU A 65 -4.20 -1.93 6.39
CA LEU A 65 -3.79 -1.86 7.79
C LEU A 65 -2.45 -2.58 7.97
N ASP A 66 -1.37 -1.83 8.16
CA ASP A 66 -0.07 -2.38 8.58
C ASP A 66 -0.09 -2.52 10.10
N CYS A 67 -0.05 -3.76 10.58
CA CYS A 67 -0.03 -4.09 11.99
C CYS A 67 1.25 -4.87 12.32
N ARG A 68 2.02 -4.38 13.29
CA ARG A 68 3.24 -5.04 13.76
C ARG A 68 3.13 -5.27 15.25
N GLN A 69 3.46 -6.48 15.68
CA GLN A 69 3.27 -6.91 17.07
C GLN A 69 4.46 -7.68 17.63
N TRP A 70 4.76 -7.40 18.90
CA TRP A 70 5.61 -8.20 19.78
C TRP A 70 5.21 -7.90 21.23
N GLN A 71 6.05 -7.24 22.03
CA GLN A 71 5.69 -6.76 23.37
C GLN A 71 4.60 -5.67 23.35
N ARG A 72 4.45 -4.97 22.22
CA ARG A 72 3.38 -4.00 21.97
C ARG A 72 2.89 -4.17 20.54
N VAL A 73 1.72 -3.59 20.27
CA VAL A 73 1.14 -3.50 18.93
C VAL A 73 1.25 -2.08 18.43
N ILE A 74 1.64 -1.93 17.16
CA ILE A 74 1.48 -0.71 16.39
C ILE A 74 0.66 -1.06 15.15
N ALA A 75 -0.41 -0.31 14.91
CA ALA A 75 -1.27 -0.49 13.75
C ALA A 75 -1.53 0.86 13.09
N VAL A 76 -1.31 0.93 11.78
CA VAL A 76 -1.44 2.17 10.99
C VAL A 76 -2.36 1.90 9.81
N PRO A 77 -3.53 2.56 9.74
CA PRO A 77 -4.39 2.50 8.57
C PRO A 77 -3.76 3.18 7.35
N GLY A 78 -4.09 2.71 6.16
CA GLY A 78 -3.68 3.29 4.89
C GLY A 78 -4.72 3.07 3.77
N ASN A 79 -4.36 3.48 2.54
CA ASN A 79 -5.16 3.55 1.31
C ASN A 79 -4.28 3.25 0.09
#